data_AF-B7PUT1-F1
#
_entry.id   AF-B7PUT1-F1
#
_cell.length_a   1.000
_cell.length_b   1.000
_cell.length_c   1.000
_cell.angle_alpha   90.00
_cell.angle_beta   90.00
_cell.angle_gamma   90.00
#
_symmetry.space_group_name_H-M   'P 1'
#
loop_
_entity.id
_entity.type
_entity.pdbx_description
1 polymer ?
#
loop_
_entity_poly.entity_id
_entity_poly.type
_entity_poly.pdbx_seq_one_letter_code
_entity_poly.pdbx_strand_id
1 'polypeptide(L)'
;MKRTGESQQYQGQQHPQQHQQPNAAANKRSDWALARSKSRNLSEKKRRDQFNMLINELCSMVSTSARKMDKSTVLRSTIAFLRSHNDVSSQSQAQEGQENWKPSFLSNEEFTHLMLESLEGFLLVLSLNGQILYTSESVASLLGHLPVGVLDLLSDACFLSSVLCLTVEVAAW
;
A
#
# COMPACT_ATOMS: atom_id res chain seq x y z
N MET A 1 70.61 40.59 -60.36
CA MET A 1 71.54 40.52 -59.21
C MET A 1 70.79 40.96 -57.96
N LYS A 2 70.76 40.31 -56.79
CA LYS A 2 71.22 39.02 -56.26
C LYS A 2 70.20 38.68 -55.15
N ARG A 3 69.73 37.42 -55.09
CA ARG A 3 69.01 36.86 -53.92
C ARG A 3 70.06 36.25 -52.99
N THR A 4 70.02 36.62 -51.72
CA THR A 4 70.73 35.98 -50.59
C THR A 4 69.75 36.11 -49.42
N GLY A 5 69.28 35.08 -48.71
CA GLY A 5 69.81 33.75 -48.49
C GLY A 5 70.40 33.68 -47.08
N GLU A 6 69.55 33.78 -46.04
CA GLU A 6 69.97 33.49 -44.66
C GLU A 6 69.08 32.39 -44.07
N SER A 7 69.69 31.22 -43.95
CA SER A 7 69.16 30.05 -43.26
C SER A 7 69.46 30.20 -41.77
N GLN A 8 68.44 30.44 -40.94
CA GLN A 8 68.58 30.31 -39.49
C GLN A 8 68.43 28.83 -39.12
N GLN A 9 69.52 28.26 -38.59
CA GLN A 9 69.56 26.93 -38.00
C GLN A 9 68.76 26.90 -36.70
N TYR A 10 67.98 25.82 -36.55
CA TYR A 10 67.27 25.46 -35.33
C TYR A 10 68.27 25.05 -34.23
N GLN A 11 68.12 25.61 -33.04
CA GLN A 11 68.71 25.06 -31.82
C GLN A 11 67.57 24.65 -30.88
N GLY A 12 67.25 23.35 -30.87
CA GLY A 12 66.24 22.77 -29.99
C GLY A 12 66.74 22.77 -28.54
N GLN A 13 66.13 23.58 -27.69
CA GLN A 13 66.27 23.48 -26.24
C GLN A 13 65.53 22.23 -25.75
N GLN A 14 66.28 21.20 -25.32
CA GLN A 14 65.72 20.07 -24.58
C GLN A 14 65.48 20.51 -23.14
N HIS A 15 64.21 20.74 -22.80
CA HIS A 15 63.76 20.91 -21.42
C HIS A 15 63.78 19.53 -20.72
N PRO A 16 64.36 19.39 -19.50
CA PRO A 16 64.31 18.12 -18.79
C PRO A 16 62.85 17.78 -18.43
N GLN A 17 62.37 16.61 -18.86
CA GLN A 17 61.09 16.05 -18.45
C GLN A 17 61.12 15.77 -16.95
N GLN A 18 60.59 16.70 -16.15
CA GLN A 18 60.24 16.42 -14.77
C GLN A 18 59.10 15.40 -14.78
N HIS A 19 59.41 14.15 -14.39
CA HIS A 19 58.39 13.20 -13.97
C HIS A 19 57.68 13.80 -12.74
N GLN A 20 56.54 14.44 -12.95
CA GLN A 20 55.68 14.93 -11.87
C GLN A 20 55.11 13.71 -11.15
N GLN A 21 55.62 13.43 -9.94
CA GLN A 21 54.95 12.51 -9.02
C GLN A 21 53.54 13.04 -8.75
N PRO A 22 52.50 12.20 -8.87
CA PRO A 22 51.13 12.67 -8.68
C PRO A 22 50.94 13.20 -7.26
N ASN A 23 50.42 14.42 -7.15
CA ASN A 23 50.18 15.07 -5.86
C ASN A 23 49.12 14.29 -5.08
N ALA A 24 49.54 13.56 -4.05
CA ALA A 24 48.68 12.70 -3.23
C ALA A 24 47.50 13.45 -2.58
N ALA A 25 47.63 14.75 -2.32
CA ALA A 25 46.54 15.56 -1.80
C ALA A 25 45.44 15.83 -2.83
N ALA A 26 45.80 15.98 -4.11
CA ALA A 26 44.84 16.13 -5.20
C ALA A 26 44.07 14.82 -5.45
N ASN A 27 44.75 13.68 -5.37
CA ASN A 27 44.13 12.36 -5.52
C ASN A 27 43.14 12.04 -4.39
N LYS A 28 43.51 12.35 -3.14
CA LYS A 28 42.58 12.26 -2.00
C LYS A 28 41.37 13.20 -2.17
N ARG A 29 41.56 14.35 -2.83
CA ARG A 29 40.49 15.32 -3.09
C ARG A 29 39.47 14.80 -4.11
N SER A 30 39.93 14.10 -5.15
CA SER A 30 39.04 13.43 -6.11
C SER A 30 38.32 12.22 -5.50
N ASP A 31 38.99 11.45 -4.65
CA ASP A 31 38.41 10.26 -4.02
C ASP A 31 37.23 10.60 -3.09
N TRP A 32 37.34 11.64 -2.26
CA TRP A 32 36.20 12.05 -1.42
C TRP A 32 35.04 12.58 -2.26
N ALA A 33 35.30 13.25 -3.37
CA ALA A 33 34.25 13.79 -4.24
C ALA A 33 33.48 12.65 -4.91
N LEU A 34 34.20 11.62 -5.35
CA LEU A 34 33.62 10.39 -5.88
C LEU A 34 32.83 9.63 -4.80
N ALA A 35 33.36 9.48 -3.59
CA ALA A 35 32.66 8.83 -2.48
C ALA A 35 31.37 9.57 -2.10
N ARG A 36 31.41 10.91 -2.06
CA ARG A 36 30.23 11.75 -1.79
C ARG A 36 29.17 11.62 -2.88
N SER A 37 29.59 11.61 -4.14
CA SER A 37 28.68 11.39 -5.29
C SER A 37 28.03 10.00 -5.24
N LYS A 38 28.83 8.95 -4.97
CA LYS A 38 28.32 7.57 -4.80
C LYS A 38 27.30 7.46 -3.67
N SER A 39 27.59 8.06 -2.51
CA SER A 39 26.66 8.10 -1.37
C SER A 39 25.34 8.79 -1.72
N ARG A 40 25.39 9.95 -2.39
CA ARG A 40 24.19 10.65 -2.88
C ARG A 40 23.38 9.78 -3.85
N ASN A 41 24.06 9.14 -4.81
CA ASN A 41 23.41 8.28 -5.80
C ASN A 41 22.74 7.05 -5.15
N LEU A 42 23.37 6.46 -4.14
CA LEU A 42 22.81 5.33 -3.39
C LEU A 42 21.57 5.75 -2.60
N SER A 43 21.63 6.88 -1.90
CA SER A 43 20.48 7.44 -1.18
C SER A 43 19.31 7.72 -2.11
N GLU A 44 19.59 8.28 -3.29
CA GLU A 44 18.54 8.57 -4.27
C GLU A 44 17.98 7.28 -4.89
N LYS A 45 18.83 6.28 -5.15
CA LYS A 45 18.37 4.95 -5.57
C LYS A 45 17.44 4.33 -4.53
N LYS A 46 17.77 4.40 -3.24
CA LYS A 46 16.92 3.88 -2.16
C LYS A 46 15.54 4.54 -2.16
N ARG A 47 15.46 5.87 -2.35
CA ARG A 47 14.17 6.58 -2.46
C ARG A 47 13.36 6.12 -3.65
N ARG A 48 13.99 5.94 -4.82
CA ARG A 48 13.32 5.42 -6.02
C ARG A 48 12.84 3.99 -5.84
N ASP A 49 13.65 3.14 -5.21
CA ASP A 49 13.31 1.75 -4.95
C ASP A 49 12.13 1.67 -3.95
N GLN A 50 12.12 2.49 -2.90
CA GLN A 50 10.97 2.61 -1.97
C GLN A 50 9.71 3.09 -2.69
N PHE A 51 9.80 4.14 -3.51
CA PHE A 51 8.67 4.60 -4.31
C PHE A 51 8.13 3.51 -5.24
N ASN A 52 9.01 2.75 -5.89
CA ASN A 52 8.60 1.64 -6.76
C ASN A 52 7.90 0.53 -5.98
N MET A 53 8.38 0.20 -4.78
CA MET A 53 7.71 -0.79 -3.91
C MET A 53 6.29 -0.34 -3.55
N LEU A 54 6.13 0.90 -3.09
CA LEU A 54 4.82 1.45 -2.73
C LEU A 54 3.85 1.47 -3.92
N ILE A 55 4.32 1.82 -5.12
CA ILE A 55 3.48 1.78 -6.33
C ILE A 55 3.04 0.34 -6.65
N ASN A 56 3.90 -0.65 -6.45
CA ASN A 56 3.55 -2.05 -6.72
C ASN A 56 2.53 -2.59 -5.70
N GLU A 57 2.71 -2.30 -4.41
CA GLU A 57 1.73 -2.66 -3.36
C GLU A 57 0.38 -2.00 -3.65
N LEU A 58 0.38 -0.72 -3.98
CA LEU A 58 -0.82 0.00 -4.35
C LEU A 58 -1.50 -0.60 -5.59
N CYS A 59 -0.73 -0.99 -6.60
CA CYS A 59 -1.24 -1.65 -7.80
C CYS A 59 -1.95 -2.97 -7.45
N SER A 60 -1.43 -3.76 -6.51
CA SER A 60 -2.06 -5.03 -6.10
C SER A 60 -3.37 -4.83 -5.35
N MET A 61 -3.53 -3.72 -4.63
CA MET A 61 -4.78 -3.40 -3.93
C MET A 61 -5.88 -2.91 -4.88
N VAL A 62 -5.50 -2.20 -5.95
CA VAL A 62 -6.46 -1.54 -6.85
C VAL A 62 -6.78 -2.36 -8.10
N SER A 63 -5.89 -3.25 -8.53
CA SER A 63 -6.12 -4.11 -9.69
C SER A 63 -6.52 -5.52 -9.29
N THR A 64 -7.73 -5.94 -9.66
CA THR A 64 -8.16 -7.35 -9.61
C THR A 64 -7.62 -8.16 -10.78
N SER A 65 -6.98 -7.51 -11.77
CA SER A 65 -6.39 -8.15 -12.94
C SER A 65 -4.89 -8.35 -12.77
N ALA A 66 -4.35 -9.45 -13.29
CA ALA A 66 -2.90 -9.72 -13.30
C ALA A 66 -2.11 -8.83 -14.27
N ARG A 67 -2.73 -7.80 -14.87
CA ARG A 67 -2.05 -6.91 -15.81
C ARG A 67 -1.24 -5.84 -15.09
N LYS A 68 0.02 -5.72 -15.48
CA LYS A 68 0.91 -4.67 -15.00
C LYS A 68 0.43 -3.31 -15.52
N MET A 69 0.13 -2.40 -14.60
CA MET A 69 -0.22 -1.01 -14.89
C MET A 69 1.04 -0.12 -14.88
N ASP A 70 1.04 0.95 -15.66
CA ASP A 70 2.05 2.00 -15.49
C ASP A 70 1.75 2.84 -14.23
N LYS A 71 2.78 3.50 -13.69
CA LYS A 71 2.69 4.20 -12.40
C LYS A 71 1.61 5.29 -12.37
N SER A 72 1.46 6.03 -13.47
CA SER A 72 0.45 7.10 -13.56
C SER A 72 -0.95 6.52 -13.57
N THR A 73 -1.15 5.39 -14.26
CA THR A 73 -2.42 4.67 -14.24
C THR A 73 -2.71 4.09 -12.85
N VAL A 74 -1.74 3.51 -12.14
CA VAL A 74 -1.95 3.05 -10.75
C VAL A 74 -2.47 4.19 -9.87
N LEU A 75 -1.83 5.37 -9.92
CA LEU A 75 -2.27 6.53 -9.14
C LEU A 75 -3.66 7.02 -9.53
N ARG A 76 -3.96 7.12 -10.84
CA ARG A 76 -5.30 7.51 -11.31
C ARG A 76 -6.38 6.53 -10.88
N SER A 77 -6.13 5.23 -11.03
CA SER A 77 -7.06 4.18 -10.61
C SER A 77 -7.26 4.18 -9.10
N THR A 78 -6.21 4.43 -8.33
CA THR A 78 -6.32 4.57 -6.86
C THR A 78 -7.21 5.74 -6.48
N ILE A 79 -7.02 6.91 -7.10
CA ILE A 79 -7.86 8.08 -6.85
C ILE A 79 -9.32 7.79 -7.21
N ALA A 80 -9.56 7.14 -8.35
CA ALA A 80 -10.91 6.75 -8.77
C ALA A 80 -11.54 5.75 -7.79
N PHE A 81 -10.77 4.75 -7.35
CA PHE A 81 -11.20 3.77 -6.36
C PHE A 81 -11.62 4.43 -5.05
N LEU A 82 -10.78 5.32 -4.50
CA LEU A 82 -11.06 6.01 -3.24
C LEU A 82 -12.28 6.94 -3.35
N ARG A 83 -12.45 7.64 -4.50
CA ARG A 83 -13.63 8.47 -4.75
C ARG A 83 -14.90 7.62 -4.83
N SER A 84 -14.89 6.57 -5.64
CA SER A 84 -16.03 5.67 -5.76
C SER A 84 -16.39 5.03 -4.41
N HIS A 85 -15.40 4.64 -3.62
CA HIS A 85 -15.64 4.09 -2.29
C HIS A 85 -16.25 5.13 -1.34
N ASN A 86 -15.75 6.37 -1.35
CA ASN A 86 -16.32 7.45 -0.57
C ASN A 86 -17.74 7.82 -1.01
N ASP A 87 -18.03 7.78 -2.31
CA ASP A 87 -19.36 8.05 -2.85
C ASP A 87 -20.36 6.97 -2.41
N VAL A 88 -19.96 5.70 -2.43
CA VAL A 88 -20.77 4.59 -1.87
C VAL A 88 -20.98 4.77 -0.37
N SER A 89 -19.92 5.05 0.40
CA SER A 89 -20.04 5.26 1.86
C SER A 89 -20.91 6.47 2.21
N SER A 90 -20.83 7.56 1.44
CA SER A 90 -21.63 8.76 1.66
C SER A 90 -23.09 8.60 1.21
N GLN A 91 -23.37 7.84 0.15
CA GLN A 91 -24.74 7.46 -0.21
C GLN A 91 -25.38 6.58 0.85
N SER A 92 -24.63 5.61 1.41
CA SER A 92 -25.09 4.80 2.55
C SER A 92 -25.41 5.68 3.77
N GLN A 93 -24.52 6.60 4.15
CA GLN A 93 -24.78 7.55 5.25
C GLN A 93 -25.94 8.52 4.99
N ALA A 94 -26.21 8.88 3.73
CA ALA A 94 -27.30 9.77 3.37
C ALA A 94 -28.67 9.06 3.37
N GLN A 95 -28.70 7.75 3.13
CA GLN A 95 -29.92 6.93 3.28
C GLN A 95 -30.21 6.57 4.74
N GLU A 96 -29.18 6.58 5.60
CA GLU A 96 -29.26 6.15 7.01
C GLU A 96 -29.29 7.30 8.03
N GLY A 97 -29.39 8.56 7.59
CA GLY A 97 -29.61 9.70 8.48
C GLY A 97 -28.56 9.83 9.60
N GLN A 98 -27.35 10.28 9.26
CA GLN A 98 -26.37 10.92 10.17
C GLN A 98 -26.52 10.60 11.67
N GLU A 99 -26.14 9.41 12.09
CA GLU A 99 -25.76 9.18 13.49
C GLU A 99 -24.38 8.53 13.48
N ASN A 100 -23.40 9.23 14.03
CA ASN A 100 -22.06 8.69 14.29
C ASN A 100 -22.17 7.73 15.50
N TRP A 101 -22.99 6.68 15.34
CA TRP A 101 -23.40 5.72 16.36
C TRP A 101 -22.21 4.95 16.95
N LYS A 102 -21.14 4.79 16.15
CA LYS A 102 -19.86 4.28 16.63
C LYS A 102 -19.02 5.42 17.23
N PRO A 103 -18.78 5.43 18.56
CA PRO A 103 -17.93 6.44 19.15
C PRO A 103 -16.48 6.33 18.62
N SER A 104 -15.81 7.48 18.47
CA SER A 104 -14.48 7.57 17.85
C SER A 104 -13.34 7.02 18.72
N PHE A 105 -13.58 6.81 20.01
CA PHE A 105 -12.59 6.22 20.93
C PHE A 105 -12.48 4.70 20.80
N LEU A 106 -13.45 4.04 20.16
CA LEU A 106 -13.42 2.61 19.91
C LEU A 106 -12.90 2.32 18.50
N SER A 107 -11.93 1.43 18.41
CA SER A 107 -11.60 0.74 17.16
C SER A 107 -12.81 -0.08 16.69
N ASN A 108 -12.83 -0.44 15.40
CA ASN A 108 -13.91 -1.28 14.87
C ASN A 108 -13.96 -2.64 15.56
N GLU A 109 -12.80 -3.20 15.92
CA GLU A 109 -12.71 -4.48 16.61
C GLU A 109 -13.30 -4.40 18.03
N GLU A 110 -12.88 -3.44 18.84
CA GLU A 110 -13.43 -3.24 20.19
C GLU A 110 -14.94 -2.96 20.15
N PHE A 111 -15.37 -2.16 19.19
CA PHE A 111 -16.77 -1.84 19.03
C PHE A 111 -17.59 -3.08 18.61
N THR A 112 -17.12 -3.87 17.64
CA THR A 112 -17.77 -5.11 17.24
C THR A 112 -17.84 -6.11 18.40
N HIS A 113 -16.76 -6.27 19.17
CA HIS A 113 -16.77 -7.11 20.37
C HIS A 113 -17.80 -6.63 21.40
N LEU A 114 -17.82 -5.34 21.71
CA LEU A 114 -18.77 -4.75 22.66
C LEU A 114 -20.23 -4.97 22.24
N MET A 115 -20.54 -4.76 20.96
CA MET A 115 -21.90 -4.95 20.43
C MET A 115 -22.31 -6.42 20.47
N LEU A 116 -21.43 -7.34 20.07
CA LEU A 116 -21.72 -8.77 20.10
C LEU A 116 -21.86 -9.29 21.54
N GLU A 117 -21.10 -8.77 22.50
CA GLU A 117 -21.25 -9.17 23.91
C GLU A 117 -22.55 -8.61 24.52
N SER A 118 -22.84 -7.33 24.28
CA SER A 118 -24.00 -6.65 24.88
C SER A 118 -25.33 -7.18 24.38
N LEU A 119 -25.39 -7.59 23.11
CA LEU A 119 -26.59 -8.12 22.48
C LEU A 119 -26.73 -9.63 22.61
N GLU A 120 -25.75 -10.31 23.22
CA GLU A 120 -25.61 -11.77 23.07
C GLU A 120 -25.73 -12.13 21.58
N GLY A 121 -24.91 -11.49 20.76
CA GLY A 121 -24.88 -11.60 19.31
C GLY A 121 -23.74 -12.49 18.80
N PHE A 122 -23.95 -13.05 17.61
CA PHE A 122 -22.90 -13.73 16.85
C PHE A 122 -22.93 -13.27 15.39
N LEU A 123 -21.78 -13.35 14.72
CA LEU A 123 -21.67 -13.04 13.30
C LEU A 123 -21.81 -14.32 12.48
N LEU A 124 -22.68 -14.29 11.49
CA LEU A 124 -22.90 -15.37 10.54
C LEU A 124 -22.84 -14.81 9.12
N VAL A 125 -22.00 -15.40 8.28
CA VAL A 125 -21.90 -15.03 6.86
C VAL A 125 -22.39 -16.21 6.03
N LEU A 126 -23.43 -15.98 5.24
CA LEU A 126 -24.02 -16.96 4.35
C LEU A 126 -23.72 -16.62 2.88
N SER A 127 -23.50 -17.64 2.07
CA SER A 127 -23.58 -17.54 0.62
C SER A 127 -25.04 -17.33 0.20
N LEU A 128 -25.28 -16.75 -0.99
CA LEU A 128 -26.61 -16.66 -1.60
C LEU A 128 -27.28 -18.03 -1.78
N ASN A 129 -26.50 -19.11 -1.77
CA ASN A 129 -26.98 -20.50 -1.85
C ASN A 129 -27.28 -21.12 -0.46
N GLY A 130 -27.27 -20.33 0.62
CA GLY A 130 -27.57 -20.79 1.99
C GLY A 130 -26.40 -21.50 2.71
N GLN A 131 -25.20 -21.53 2.13
CA GLN A 131 -24.04 -22.15 2.77
C GLN A 131 -23.36 -21.20 3.75
N ILE A 132 -22.99 -21.70 4.93
CA ILE A 132 -22.21 -20.95 5.92
C ILE A 132 -20.77 -20.77 5.40
N LEU A 133 -20.36 -19.52 5.20
CA LEU A 133 -19.01 -19.14 4.81
C LEU A 133 -18.14 -18.80 6.03
N TYR A 134 -18.75 -18.24 7.07
CA TYR A 134 -18.06 -17.85 8.29
C TYR A 134 -19.02 -17.79 9.49
N THR A 135 -18.50 -18.13 10.68
CA THR A 135 -19.18 -17.98 11.97
C THR A 135 -18.21 -17.38 12.99
N SER A 136 -18.66 -16.44 13.84
CA SER A 136 -17.86 -16.00 15.00
C SER A 136 -17.79 -17.08 16.08
N GLU A 137 -16.77 -17.02 16.94
CA GLU A 137 -16.59 -17.98 18.05
C GLU A 137 -17.75 -17.96 19.06
N SER A 138 -18.43 -16.81 19.20
CA SER A 138 -19.58 -16.66 20.08
C SER A 138 -20.77 -17.56 19.71
N VAL A 139 -20.87 -18.04 18.46
CA VAL A 139 -21.99 -18.90 18.00
C VAL A 139 -22.11 -20.19 18.82
N ALA A 140 -20.97 -20.79 19.21
CA ALA A 140 -20.95 -22.06 19.92
C ALA A 140 -21.43 -21.89 21.37
N SER A 141 -21.04 -20.78 22.00
CA SER A 141 -21.44 -20.45 23.36
C SER A 141 -22.92 -20.11 23.46
N LEU A 142 -23.50 -19.47 22.44
CA LEU A 142 -24.89 -19.03 22.45
C LEU A 142 -25.89 -20.07 21.94
N LEU A 143 -25.55 -20.78 20.87
CA LEU A 143 -26.44 -21.80 20.29
C LEU A 143 -26.17 -23.20 20.83
N GLY A 144 -25.08 -23.41 21.57
CA GLY A 144 -24.68 -24.73 22.07
C GLY A 144 -24.27 -25.72 20.96
N HIS A 145 -24.15 -25.26 19.72
CA HIS A 145 -23.85 -26.08 18.55
C HIS A 145 -22.55 -25.65 17.88
N LEU A 146 -21.75 -26.64 17.46
CA LEU A 146 -20.58 -26.44 16.61
C LEU A 146 -21.03 -25.92 15.23
N PRO A 147 -20.25 -25.10 14.49
CA PRO A 147 -20.67 -24.51 13.20
C PRO A 147 -21.31 -25.48 12.19
N VAL A 148 -20.97 -26.76 12.22
CA VAL A 148 -21.58 -27.80 11.39
C VAL A 148 -23.05 -28.10 11.74
N GLY A 149 -23.45 -27.97 13.01
CA GLY A 149 -24.82 -28.17 13.48
C GLY A 149 -25.74 -26.95 13.28
N VAL A 150 -25.17 -25.78 13.00
CA VAL A 150 -25.92 -24.56 12.69
C VAL A 150 -26.59 -24.66 11.31
N LEU A 151 -26.03 -25.47 10.38
CA LEU A 151 -26.64 -25.76 9.09
C LEU A 151 -27.96 -26.54 9.21
N ASP A 152 -28.05 -27.49 10.14
CA ASP A 152 -29.30 -28.22 10.40
C ASP A 152 -30.38 -27.28 10.96
N LEU A 153 -30.02 -26.37 11.87
CA LEU A 153 -30.96 -25.37 12.41
C LEU A 153 -31.43 -24.34 11.39
N LEU A 154 -30.57 -23.93 10.44
CA LEU A 154 -30.94 -22.98 9.38
C LEU A 154 -31.84 -23.59 8.31
N SER A 155 -31.93 -24.92 8.24
CA SER A 155 -32.91 -25.63 7.41
C SER A 155 -34.32 -25.61 8.02
N ASP A 156 -34.43 -25.37 9.33
CA ASP A 156 -35.69 -25.16 10.01
C ASP A 156 -36.13 -23.69 9.89
N ALA A 157 -37.29 -23.47 9.27
CA ALA A 157 -37.85 -22.14 8.98
C ALA A 157 -38.03 -21.23 10.22
N CYS A 158 -38.05 -21.80 11.43
CA CYS A 158 -38.11 -21.03 12.68
C CYS A 158 -36.83 -20.22 12.96
N PHE A 159 -35.65 -20.70 12.57
CA PHE A 159 -34.40 -20.03 12.91
C PHE A 159 -34.12 -18.82 12.02
N LEU A 160 -34.54 -18.88 10.76
CA LEU A 160 -34.50 -17.75 9.83
C LEU A 160 -35.38 -16.59 10.31
N SER A 161 -36.51 -16.86 10.98
CA SER A 161 -37.35 -15.79 11.55
C SER A 161 -36.65 -15.02 12.67
N SER A 162 -35.85 -15.70 13.51
CA SER A 162 -35.15 -15.07 14.63
C SER A 162 -33.87 -14.35 14.19
N VAL A 163 -33.10 -14.93 13.27
CA VAL A 163 -31.86 -14.31 12.74
C VAL A 163 -32.18 -13.13 11.83
N LEU A 164 -33.23 -13.21 11.00
CA LEU A 164 -33.68 -12.07 10.21
C LEU A 164 -34.24 -10.96 11.11
N CYS A 165 -34.95 -11.30 12.20
CA CYS A 165 -35.41 -10.33 13.19
C CYS A 165 -34.25 -9.55 13.80
N LEU A 166 -33.16 -10.22 14.20
CA LEU A 166 -31.93 -9.54 14.66
C LEU A 166 -31.32 -8.63 13.60
N THR A 167 -31.28 -9.03 12.32
CA THR A 167 -30.76 -8.14 11.25
C THR A 167 -31.69 -6.97 10.93
N VAL A 168 -33.00 -7.11 11.10
CA VAL A 168 -33.97 -6.01 10.87
C VAL A 168 -34.06 -5.09 12.08
N GLU A 169 -33.88 -5.63 13.29
CA GLU A 169 -33.90 -4.86 14.53
C GLU A 169 -32.59 -4.09 14.71
N VAL A 170 -31.43 -4.65 14.39
CA VAL A 170 -30.16 -3.90 14.35
C VAL A 170 -30.14 -2.86 13.20
N ALA A 171 -30.98 -2.99 12.18
CA ALA A 171 -31.17 -1.97 11.14
C ALA A 171 -32.27 -0.94 11.50
N ALA A 172 -32.98 -1.12 12.62
CA ALA A 172 -34.01 -0.23 13.13
C ALA A 172 -33.59 0.52 14.41
N TRP A 173 -32.31 0.42 14.80
CA TRP A 173 -31.72 1.09 15.96
C TRP A 173 -30.40 1.78 15.58
#